data_AF-A0A1J4L022-F1
#
_entry.id   AF-A0A1J4L022-F1
#
_cell.length_a   1.000
_cell.length_b   1.000
_cell.length_c   1.000
_cell.angle_alpha   90.00
_cell.angle_beta   90.00
_cell.angle_gamma   90.00
#
_symmetry.space_group_name_H-M   'P 1'
#
loop_
_entity.id
_entity.type
_entity.pdbx_description
1 polymer ?
#
loop_
_entity_poly.entity_id
_entity_poly.type
_entity_poly.pdbx_seq_one_letter_code
_entity_poly.pdbx_strand_id
1 'polypeptide(L)'
;MSEEISSGQTPQVPIKYEVSADTPVTIDFTGHENNDVVLLTANLAENQTIEGKATVFVTYTAPKSDNEADGVETKKVELCSFTAEDDEEKDMQFSANKDANVTLSVEGSARIVVEGIFVDFNANEEDDLEGEEEEEEEAKEE
;
A
#
# COMPACT_ATOMS: atom_id res chain seq x y z
N MET A 1 27.93 18.33 -8.13
CA MET A 1 26.74 18.79 -8.86
C MET A 1 25.66 17.83 -8.47
N SER A 2 24.69 18.33 -7.73
CA SER A 2 23.64 17.56 -7.05
C SER A 2 22.62 17.12 -8.09
N GLU A 3 22.33 15.83 -8.15
CA GLU A 3 21.25 15.29 -8.96
C GLU A 3 19.93 15.87 -8.44
N GLU A 4 19.29 16.68 -9.28
CA GLU A 4 17.94 17.20 -9.05
C GLU A 4 16.98 16.00 -9.06
N ILE A 5 16.49 15.63 -7.89
CA ILE A 5 15.36 14.71 -7.77
C ILE A 5 14.14 15.40 -8.37
N SER A 6 13.64 14.86 -9.49
CA SER A 6 12.38 15.26 -10.11
C SER A 6 11.28 15.27 -9.06
N SER A 7 10.81 16.46 -8.72
CA SER A 7 9.86 16.71 -7.63
C SER A 7 8.45 16.60 -8.20
N GLY A 8 7.87 15.39 -8.13
CA GLY A 8 6.51 15.17 -8.60
C GLY A 8 5.98 13.75 -8.39
N GLN A 9 6.85 12.77 -8.16
CA GLN A 9 6.43 11.44 -7.75
C GLN A 9 6.68 11.29 -6.25
N THR A 10 5.61 11.08 -5.46
CA THR A 10 5.78 10.55 -4.10
C THR A 10 6.63 9.27 -4.21
N PRO A 11 7.71 9.13 -3.43
CA PRO A 11 8.55 7.96 -3.53
C PRO A 11 7.71 6.72 -3.26
N GLN A 12 7.57 5.85 -4.26
CA GLN A 12 6.97 4.54 -4.10
C GLN A 12 7.93 3.73 -3.23
N VAL A 13 7.79 3.84 -1.91
CA VAL A 13 8.63 3.10 -0.97
C VAL A 13 8.16 1.65 -0.98
N PRO A 14 8.96 0.70 -1.51
CA PRO A 14 8.59 -0.70 -1.46
C PRO A 14 8.60 -1.16 0.00
N ILE A 15 7.52 -1.81 0.41
CA ILE A 15 7.39 -2.44 1.71
C ILE A 15 7.56 -3.95 1.57
N LYS A 16 8.23 -4.56 2.54
CA LYS A 16 8.40 -6.01 2.64
C LYS A 16 8.31 -6.42 4.10
N TYR A 17 7.38 -7.33 4.39
CA TYR A 17 7.09 -7.80 5.73
C TYR A 17 7.03 -9.32 5.76
N GLU A 18 7.56 -9.94 6.82
CA GLU A 18 7.29 -11.34 7.13
C GLU A 18 6.25 -11.38 8.25
N VAL A 19 5.09 -11.97 7.95
CA VAL A 19 3.93 -12.02 8.85
C VAL A 19 3.63 -13.47 9.21
N SER A 20 3.34 -13.71 10.49
CA SER A 20 2.94 -15.01 11.01
C SER A 20 1.95 -14.84 12.17
N ALA A 21 1.37 -15.93 12.66
CA ALA A 21 0.44 -15.88 13.79
C ALA A 21 1.06 -15.24 15.05
N ASP A 22 2.35 -15.45 15.29
CA ASP A 22 3.06 -14.88 16.44
C ASP A 22 3.65 -13.49 16.17
N THR A 23 3.73 -13.09 14.90
CA THR A 23 4.37 -11.83 14.47
C THR A 23 3.43 -11.07 13.53
N PRO A 24 2.38 -10.42 14.07
CA PRO A 24 1.62 -9.45 13.31
C PRO A 24 2.49 -8.21 13.03
N VAL A 25 2.22 -7.54 11.92
CA VAL A 25 2.99 -6.38 11.47
C VAL A 25 2.09 -5.17 11.35
N THR A 26 2.46 -4.08 12.01
CA THR A 26 1.81 -2.78 11.83
C THR A 26 2.42 -2.08 10.63
N ILE A 27 1.57 -1.67 9.68
CA ILE A 27 1.99 -0.88 8.53
C ILE A 27 2.03 0.59 8.97
N ASP A 28 3.16 1.23 8.76
CA ASP A 28 3.34 2.64 9.04
C ASP A 28 2.85 3.47 7.85
N PHE A 29 1.83 4.30 8.09
CA PHE A 29 1.31 5.29 7.15
C PHE A 29 1.85 6.70 7.48
N THR A 30 2.95 6.81 8.23
CA THR A 30 3.51 8.12 8.60
C THR A 30 4.10 8.78 7.34
N GLY A 31 3.55 9.95 6.96
CA GLY A 31 3.96 10.66 5.76
C GLY A 31 3.16 10.33 4.50
N HIS A 32 2.11 9.51 4.64
CA HIS A 32 1.14 9.18 3.60
C HIS A 32 -0.13 10.03 3.71
N GLU A 33 -0.78 10.30 2.58
CA GLU A 33 -1.96 11.14 2.48
C GLU A 33 -3.23 10.37 2.89
N ASN A 34 -4.33 11.11 3.09
CA ASN A 34 -5.62 10.47 3.30
C ASN A 34 -6.05 9.76 2.00
N ASN A 35 -6.25 8.44 2.06
CA ASN A 35 -6.67 7.54 0.97
C ASN A 35 -5.54 6.92 0.12
N ASP A 36 -4.32 6.83 0.64
CA ASP A 36 -3.31 5.98 0.02
C ASP A 36 -3.81 4.53 -0.15
N VAL A 37 -3.71 4.02 -1.37
CA VAL A 37 -4.00 2.62 -1.70
C VAL A 37 -2.73 1.83 -1.55
N VAL A 38 -2.78 0.77 -0.75
CA VAL A 38 -1.67 -0.17 -0.63
C VAL A 38 -1.95 -1.36 -1.53
N LEU A 39 -1.08 -1.55 -2.52
CA LEU A 39 -1.04 -2.73 -3.35
C LEU A 39 -0.03 -3.69 -2.75
N LEU A 40 -0.49 -4.90 -2.41
CA LEU A 40 0.30 -5.92 -1.76
C LEU A 40 0.23 -7.24 -2.52
N THR A 41 1.28 -8.00 -2.39
CA THR A 41 1.41 -9.35 -2.93
C THR A 41 1.89 -10.24 -1.79
N ALA A 42 1.13 -11.28 -1.48
CA ALA A 42 1.45 -12.25 -0.45
C ALA A 42 1.96 -13.54 -1.06
N ASN A 43 3.03 -14.06 -0.48
CA ASN A 43 3.66 -15.32 -0.85
C ASN A 43 3.97 -16.13 0.41
N LEU A 44 4.00 -17.45 0.31
CA LEU A 44 4.62 -18.24 1.37
C LEU A 44 6.10 -17.91 1.48
N ALA A 45 6.61 -17.83 2.71
CA ALA A 45 8.04 -17.71 2.93
C ALA A 45 8.78 -18.93 2.36
N GLU A 46 10.02 -18.73 1.93
CA GLU A 46 10.82 -19.81 1.35
C GLU A 46 10.90 -21.02 2.30
N ASN A 47 10.67 -22.21 1.75
CA ASN A 47 10.67 -23.49 2.50
C ASN A 47 9.59 -23.62 3.59
N GLN A 48 8.54 -22.80 3.55
CA GLN A 48 7.36 -23.04 4.38
C GLN A 48 6.51 -24.20 3.86
N THR A 49 5.86 -24.89 4.78
CA THR A 49 4.84 -25.91 4.46
C THR A 49 3.57 -25.54 5.22
N ILE A 50 2.45 -25.44 4.50
CA ILE A 50 1.16 -25.13 5.13
C ILE A 50 0.56 -26.42 5.68
N GLU A 51 0.42 -26.47 6.99
CA GLU A 51 -0.40 -27.50 7.65
C GLU A 51 -1.84 -27.00 7.74
N GLY A 52 -2.62 -27.20 6.67
CA GLY A 52 -4.03 -26.82 6.59
C GLY A 52 -4.28 -25.54 5.80
N LYS A 53 -4.78 -24.49 6.46
CA LYS A 53 -5.10 -23.18 5.86
C LYS A 53 -4.38 -22.07 6.62
N ALA A 54 -3.73 -21.17 5.88
CA ALA A 54 -3.23 -19.91 6.40
C ALA A 54 -4.02 -18.76 5.79
N THR A 55 -4.54 -17.86 6.62
CA THR A 55 -5.37 -16.74 6.16
C THR A 55 -4.73 -15.43 6.58
N VAL A 56 -4.54 -14.53 5.62
CA VAL A 56 -4.02 -13.18 5.86
C VAL A 56 -5.19 -12.24 6.12
N PHE A 57 -5.11 -11.49 7.22
CA PHE A 57 -6.07 -10.48 7.59
C PHE A 57 -5.40 -9.12 7.75
N VAL A 58 -6.15 -8.09 7.40
CA VAL A 58 -5.84 -6.70 7.75
C VAL A 58 -6.83 -6.21 8.80
N THR A 59 -6.31 -5.60 9.84
CA THR A 59 -7.09 -5.00 10.92
C THR A 59 -6.86 -3.51 10.92
N TYR A 60 -7.94 -2.75 10.76
CA TYR A 60 -7.96 -1.29 10.84
C TYR A 60 -8.47 -0.89 12.21
N THR A 61 -7.74 -0.04 12.92
CA THR A 61 -8.21 0.59 14.16
C THR A 61 -8.16 2.10 13.96
N ALA A 62 -9.31 2.74 13.90
CA ALA A 62 -9.44 4.19 13.70
C ALA A 62 -10.30 4.82 14.80
N PRO A 63 -10.08 6.09 15.15
CA PRO A 63 -11.00 6.81 16.02
C PRO A 63 -12.39 6.90 15.35
N LYS A 64 -13.46 6.67 16.11
CA LYS A 64 -14.82 6.87 15.62
C LYS A 64 -15.02 8.33 15.22
N SER A 65 -15.40 8.56 13.98
CA SER A 65 -15.67 9.89 13.44
C SER A 65 -17.17 10.20 13.54
N ASP A 66 -17.63 10.59 14.72
CA ASP A 66 -18.78 11.50 14.97
C ASP A 66 -19.14 11.45 16.46
N ASN A 67 -18.75 12.47 17.23
CA ASN A 67 -19.38 12.91 18.49
C ASN A 67 -19.74 11.87 19.59
N GLU A 68 -19.25 10.63 19.51
CA GLU A 68 -19.37 9.59 20.53
C GLU A 68 -18.09 9.58 21.37
N ALA A 69 -18.24 9.68 22.68
CA ALA A 69 -17.12 9.71 23.62
C ALA A 69 -16.14 8.53 23.38
N ASP A 70 -14.89 8.87 23.04
CA ASP A 70 -13.70 7.99 23.18
C ASP A 70 -13.88 6.55 22.67
N GLY A 71 -14.37 6.39 21.44
CA GLY A 71 -14.51 5.09 20.79
C GLY A 71 -13.46 4.85 19.71
N VAL A 72 -12.70 3.76 19.80
CA VAL A 72 -11.95 3.22 18.66
C VAL A 72 -12.84 2.22 17.91
N GLU A 73 -12.91 2.35 16.59
CA GLU A 73 -13.52 1.36 15.71
C GLU A 73 -12.43 0.42 15.17
N THR A 74 -12.55 -0.86 15.48
CA THR A 74 -11.68 -1.92 14.95
C THR A 74 -12.44 -2.76 13.93
N LYS A 75 -11.90 -2.86 12.71
CA LYS A 75 -12.44 -3.67 11.61
C LYS A 75 -11.37 -4.66 11.14
N LYS A 76 -11.68 -5.96 11.18
CA LYS A 76 -10.82 -7.03 10.64
C LYS A 76 -11.40 -7.51 9.30
N VAL A 77 -10.57 -7.58 8.28
CA VAL A 77 -10.94 -7.98 6.90
C VAL A 77 -10.01 -9.10 6.44
N GLU A 78 -10.58 -10.17 5.89
CA GLU A 78 -9.82 -11.24 5.22
C GLU A 78 -9.33 -10.73 3.86
N LEU A 79 -8.02 -10.82 3.62
CA LEU A 79 -7.42 -10.42 2.34
C LEU A 79 -7.28 -11.62 1.39
N CYS A 80 -6.65 -12.69 1.88
CA CYS A 80 -6.43 -13.91 1.10
C CYS A 80 -6.22 -15.11 2.02
N SER A 81 -6.16 -16.28 1.40
CA SER A 81 -5.75 -17.50 2.09
C SER A 81 -4.91 -18.40 1.20
N PHE A 82 -4.07 -19.19 1.86
CA PHE A 82 -3.20 -20.20 1.28
C PHE A 82 -3.56 -21.57 1.84
N THR A 83 -3.46 -22.58 1.00
CA THR A 83 -3.58 -23.99 1.39
C THR A 83 -2.47 -24.80 0.74
N ALA A 84 -2.28 -26.05 1.15
CA ALA A 84 -1.29 -26.93 0.52
C ALA A 84 -1.58 -27.23 -0.97
N GLU A 85 -2.81 -26.96 -1.45
CA GLU A 85 -3.22 -27.15 -2.85
C GLU A 85 -3.20 -25.83 -3.64
N ASP A 86 -3.06 -24.70 -2.94
CA ASP A 86 -3.21 -23.35 -3.45
C ASP A 86 -2.25 -22.44 -2.68
N ASP A 87 -0.97 -22.62 -2.97
CA ASP A 87 0.17 -21.93 -2.36
C ASP A 87 0.78 -20.84 -3.24
N GLU A 88 0.17 -20.59 -4.40
CA GLU A 88 0.60 -19.57 -5.35
C GLU A 88 0.47 -18.15 -4.77
N GLU A 89 1.25 -17.24 -5.35
CA GLU A 89 1.23 -15.81 -5.07
C GLU A 89 -0.20 -15.22 -5.11
N LYS A 90 -0.54 -14.38 -4.13
CA LYS A 90 -1.85 -13.73 -4.03
C LYS A 90 -1.72 -12.22 -4.00
N ASP A 91 -2.29 -11.57 -4.99
CA ASP A 91 -2.48 -10.13 -5.00
C ASP A 91 -3.59 -9.72 -4.02
N MET A 92 -3.32 -8.65 -3.28
CA MET A 92 -4.19 -8.07 -2.28
C MET A 92 -4.14 -6.55 -2.42
N GLN A 93 -5.25 -5.89 -2.15
CA GLN A 93 -5.28 -4.44 -2.11
C GLN A 93 -6.19 -3.97 -1.00
N PHE A 94 -5.80 -2.88 -0.36
CA PHE A 94 -6.69 -2.15 0.52
C PHE A 94 -6.30 -0.68 0.63
N SER A 95 -7.23 0.13 1.10
CA SER A 95 -7.00 1.53 1.42
C SER A 95 -7.19 1.77 2.91
N ALA A 96 -6.38 2.67 3.45
CA ALA A 96 -6.49 3.11 4.83
C ALA A 96 -6.31 4.63 4.92
N ASN A 97 -6.85 5.20 5.99
CA ASN A 97 -6.59 6.59 6.33
C ASN A 97 -5.28 6.68 7.15
N LYS A 98 -4.52 7.77 7.02
CA LYS A 98 -3.29 8.00 7.80
C LYS A 98 -3.49 7.91 9.32
N ASP A 99 -4.69 8.25 9.80
CA ASP A 99 -5.06 8.22 11.21
C ASP A 99 -5.49 6.81 11.67
N ALA A 100 -5.60 5.84 10.76
CA ALA A 100 -5.91 4.46 11.07
C ALA A 100 -4.63 3.68 11.41
N ASN A 101 -4.66 2.95 12.52
CA ASN A 101 -3.65 1.94 12.81
C ASN A 101 -3.97 0.67 12.02
N VAL A 102 -3.11 0.32 11.07
CA VAL A 102 -3.31 -0.84 10.19
C VAL A 102 -2.35 -1.95 10.58
N THR A 103 -2.89 -3.12 10.88
CA THR A 103 -2.10 -4.30 11.25
C THR A 103 -2.42 -5.48 10.34
N LEU A 104 -1.38 -6.04 9.71
CA LEU A 104 -1.41 -7.32 9.03
C LEU A 104 -1.20 -8.45 10.04
N SER A 105 -1.99 -9.52 9.91
CA SER A 105 -1.92 -10.70 10.76
C SER A 105 -2.22 -11.95 9.96
N VAL A 106 -1.69 -13.08 10.39
CA VAL A 106 -1.95 -14.39 9.78
C VAL A 106 -2.62 -15.28 10.81
N GLU A 107 -3.71 -15.95 10.43
CA GLU A 107 -4.21 -17.09 11.20
C GLU A 107 -3.78 -18.38 10.51
N GLY A 108 -3.08 -19.24 11.23
CA GLY A 108 -2.45 -20.45 10.70
C GLY A 108 -0.97 -20.53 11.06
N SER A 109 -0.34 -21.68 10.80
CA SER A 109 1.08 -21.92 11.14
C SER A 109 2.07 -21.43 10.08
N ALA A 110 1.58 -20.95 8.93
CA ALA A 110 2.43 -20.51 7.83
C ALA A 110 3.03 -19.13 8.10
N ARG A 111 4.24 -18.92 7.58
CA ARG A 111 4.84 -17.58 7.45
C ARG A 111 4.59 -17.07 6.05
N ILE A 112 4.07 -15.86 5.96
CA ILE A 112 3.71 -15.19 4.72
C ILE A 112 4.63 -13.98 4.55
N VAL A 113 5.30 -13.89 3.41
CA VAL A 113 6.02 -12.70 2.99
C VAL A 113 5.03 -11.83 2.21
N VAL A 114 4.87 -10.58 2.66
CA VAL A 114 4.01 -9.58 2.04
C VAL A 114 4.87 -8.46 1.50
N GLU A 115 4.81 -8.24 0.20
CA GLU A 115 5.55 -7.21 -0.53
C GLU A 115 4.58 -6.24 -1.20
N GLY A 116 4.95 -4.98 -1.35
CA GLY A 116 4.04 -4.04 -1.99
C GLY A 116 4.51 -2.61 -2.02
N ILE A 117 3.60 -1.72 -2.40
CA ILE A 117 3.84 -0.28 -2.54
C ILE A 117 2.63 0.53 -2.07
N PHE A 118 2.89 1.76 -1.63
CA PHE A 118 1.86 2.78 -1.47
C PHE A 118 1.65 3.51 -2.79
N VAL A 119 0.40 3.71 -3.17
CA VAL A 119 -0.02 4.40 -4.39
C VAL A 119 -0.93 5.55 -3.99
N ASP A 120 -0.46 6.77 -4.27
CA ASP A 120 -1.27 7.98 -4.13
C ASP A 120 -2.24 8.06 -5.32
N PHE A 121 -3.54 8.05 -5.03
CA PHE A 121 -4.58 8.11 -6.08
C PHE A 121 -4.84 9.55 -6.57
N ASN A 122 -4.30 10.57 -5.89
CA ASN A 122 -4.45 11.99 -6.23
C ASN A 122 -3.30 12.55 -7.09
N ALA A 123 -2.20 11.81 -7.27
CA ALA A 123 -1.03 12.23 -8.05
C ALA A 123 -1.26 12.32 -9.58
N ASN A 124 -2.52 12.39 -10.03
CA ASN A 124 -2.86 12.35 -11.45
C ASN A 124 -3.92 13.40 -11.85
N GLU A 125 -3.80 14.64 -11.36
CA GLU A 125 -4.53 15.79 -11.93
C GLU A 125 -3.64 16.97 -12.37
N GLU A 126 -2.30 16.87 -12.30
CA GLU A 126 -1.41 17.96 -12.75
C GLU A 126 -0.28 17.45 -13.66
N ASP A 127 -0.63 16.85 -14.81
CA ASP A 127 0.26 16.93 -15.98
C ASP A 127 -0.06 18.24 -16.70
N ASP A 128 0.61 19.26 -16.19
CA ASP A 128 0.69 20.63 -16.63
C ASP A 128 1.16 20.67 -18.10
N LEU A 129 0.22 20.73 -19.05
CA LEU A 129 0.52 21.09 -20.45
C LEU A 129 0.82 22.61 -20.53
N GLU A 130 1.86 23.07 -19.84
CA GLU A 130 2.43 24.41 -20.05
C GLU A 130 3.77 24.33 -20.78
N GLY A 131 3.77 24.84 -22.01
CA GLY A 131 4.93 25.53 -22.57
C GLY A 131 5.72 24.80 -23.65
N GLU A 132 5.28 24.96 -24.91
CA GLU A 132 6.18 25.35 -25.99
C GLU A 132 5.48 26.44 -26.82
N GLU A 133 5.58 27.69 -26.35
CA GLU A 133 5.46 28.85 -27.23
C GLU A 133 6.74 28.90 -28.10
N GLU A 134 6.68 28.40 -29.33
CA GLU A 134 7.63 28.82 -30.36
C GLU A 134 6.99 29.94 -31.18
N GLU A 135 7.26 31.18 -30.75
CA GLU A 135 7.31 32.33 -31.64
C GLU A 135 8.53 32.16 -32.58
N GLU A 136 8.30 31.91 -33.87
CA GLU A 136 9.22 32.37 -34.90
C GLU A 136 8.53 33.48 -35.69
N GLU A 137 8.95 34.73 -35.41
CA GLU A 137 8.61 35.93 -36.17
C GLU A 137 9.02 35.78 -37.65
N GLU A 138 8.13 36.26 -38.52
CA GLU A 138 8.36 36.50 -39.94
C GLU A 138 9.57 37.40 -40.22
N ALA A 139 10.25 37.20 -41.36
CA ALA A 139 10.44 38.29 -42.33
C ALA A 139 10.96 37.80 -43.71
N LYS A 140 10.22 38.27 -44.74
CA LYS A 140 10.50 38.50 -46.17
C LYS A 140 11.97 38.79 -46.52
N GLU A 141 12.48 38.48 -47.72
CA GLU A 141 12.31 39.17 -49.04
C GLU A 141 13.38 38.46 -49.94
N GLU A 142 13.18 38.03 -51.20
CA GLU A 142 12.87 38.69 -52.48
C GLU A 142 12.57 37.63 -53.55
#